data_AF-A0A1C6BYI3-F1
#
_entry.id   AF-A0A1C6BYI3-F1
#
_cell.length_a   1.000
_cell.length_b   1.000
_cell.length_c   1.000
_cell.angle_alpha   90.00
_cell.angle_beta   90.00
_cell.angle_gamma   90.00
#
_symmetry.space_group_name_H-M   'P 1'
#
loop_
_entity.id
_entity.type
_entity.pdbx_description
1 polymer ?
#
loop_
_entity_poly.entity_id
_entity_poly.type
_entity_poly.pdbx_seq_one_letter_code
_entity_poly.pdbx_strand_id
1 'polypeptide(L)' 'MSEKRERICPVCGRSYTDPPALSRRDNKTDICPECGMREALAAIPRRETPAERTRRAVYATGNKWAIENFEATHS' A
#
# COMPACT_ATOMS: atom_id res chain seq x y z
N MET A 1 -19.93 8.13 -30.91
CA MET A 1 -20.28 6.96 -30.09
C MET A 1 -18.98 6.24 -29.77
N SER A 2 -18.46 6.34 -28.55
CA SER A 2 -17.18 5.74 -28.20
C SER A 2 -17.41 4.25 -27.96
N GLU A 3 -16.96 3.40 -28.89
CA GLU A 3 -17.02 1.95 -28.74
C GLU A 3 -16.21 1.54 -27.51
N LYS A 4 -16.88 1.06 -26.47
CA LYS A 4 -16.22 0.47 -25.30
C LYS A 4 -15.53 -0.83 -25.73
N ARG A 5 -14.24 -0.75 -26.05
CA ARG A 5 -13.41 -1.91 -26.36
C ARG A 5 -13.29 -2.78 -25.10
N GLU A 6 -13.83 -3.99 -25.15
CA GLU A 6 -13.53 -5.02 -24.14
C GLU A 6 -12.04 -5.36 -24.20
N ARG A 7 -11.36 -5.21 -23.06
CA ARG A 7 -9.95 -5.58 -22.86
C ARG A 7 -9.87 -6.62 -21.76
N ILE A 8 -8.83 -7.43 -21.77
CA ILE A 8 -8.55 -8.41 -20.70
C ILE A 8 -7.39 -7.89 -19.87
N CYS A 9 -7.58 -7.82 -18.55
CA CYS A 9 -6.54 -7.34 -17.64
C CYS A 9 -5.42 -8.39 -17.51
N PRO A 10 -4.14 -8.05 -17.76
CA PRO A 10 -3.04 -9.00 -17.65
C PRO A 10 -2.73 -9.40 -16.20
N VAL A 11 -3.21 -8.64 -15.21
CA VAL A 11 -2.96 -8.91 -13.78
C VAL A 11 -3.98 -9.88 -13.18
N CYS A 12 -5.26 -9.76 -13.54
CA CYS A 12 -6.33 -10.56 -12.93
C CYS A 12 -7.13 -11.42 -13.91
N GLY A 13 -6.85 -11.33 -15.21
CA GLY A 13 -7.51 -12.12 -16.28
C GLY A 13 -8.97 -11.75 -16.56
N ARG A 14 -9.54 -10.77 -15.85
CA ARG A 14 -10.93 -10.33 -16.05
C ARG A 14 -11.05 -9.38 -17.23
N SER A 15 -12.16 -9.49 -17.97
CA SER A 15 -12.52 -8.50 -18.98
C SER A 15 -12.97 -7.20 -18.30
N TYR A 16 -12.69 -6.08 -18.95
CA TYR A 16 -13.11 -4.75 -18.52
C TYR A 16 -13.37 -3.86 -19.73
N THR A 17 -14.36 -2.98 -19.59
CA THR A 17 -14.76 -2.02 -20.65
C THR A 17 -14.46 -0.58 -20.29
N ASP A 18 -14.18 -0.32 -19.02
CA ASP A 18 -13.82 0.99 -18.51
C ASP A 18 -12.41 1.41 -18.95
N PRO A 19 -12.07 2.72 -18.88
CA PRO A 19 -10.73 3.19 -19.21
C PRO A 19 -9.64 2.44 -18.43
N PRO A 20 -8.56 1.97 -19.09
CA PRO A 20 -7.48 1.29 -18.39
C PRO A 20 -6.76 2.24 -17.42
N ALA A 21 -6.22 1.66 -16.34
CA ALA A 21 -5.28 2.31 -15.46
C ALA A 21 -3.85 1.91 -15.84
N LEU A 22 -2.89 2.81 -15.74
CA LEU A 22 -1.48 2.50 -15.93
C LEU A 22 -0.92 1.81 -14.67
N SER A 23 -0.25 0.67 -14.82
CA SER A 23 0.33 -0.06 -13.69
C SER A 23 1.41 0.77 -13.01
N ARG A 24 1.38 0.82 -11.68
CA ARG A 24 2.40 1.51 -10.86
C ARG A 24 3.67 0.71 -10.67
N ARG A 25 3.66 -0.58 -11.05
CA ARG A 25 4.83 -1.47 -10.94
C ARG A 25 5.85 -1.20 -12.03
N ASP A 26 5.38 -0.94 -13.26
CA ASP A 26 6.23 -0.77 -14.44
C ASP A 26 5.99 0.54 -15.21
N ASN A 27 4.94 1.30 -14.87
CA ASN A 27 4.50 2.53 -15.55
C ASN A 27 4.32 2.38 -17.07
N LYS A 28 3.98 1.17 -17.53
CA LYS A 28 3.84 0.85 -18.97
C LYS A 28 2.61 0.02 -19.26
N THR A 29 2.26 -0.92 -18.38
CA THR A 29 1.19 -1.88 -18.64
C THR A 29 -0.16 -1.29 -18.31
N ASP A 30 -1.07 -1.31 -19.28
CA ASP A 30 -2.49 -1.00 -19.06
C ASP A 30 -3.19 -2.17 -18.34
N ILE A 31 -3.83 -1.85 -17.22
CA ILE A 31 -4.54 -2.80 -16.34
C ILE A 31 -5.97 -2.33 -16.09
N CYS A 32 -6.83 -3.21 -15.57
CA CYS A 32 -8.19 -2.79 -15.23
C CYS A 32 -8.20 -1.80 -14.05
N PRO A 33 -9.24 -0.95 -13.93
CA PRO A 33 -9.36 0.03 -12.85
C PRO A 33 -9.23 -0.56 -11.44
N GLU A 34 -9.79 -1.76 -11.21
CA GLU A 34 -9.69 -2.44 -9.91
C GLU A 34 -8.26 -2.84 -9.55
N CYS A 35 -7.48 -3.34 -10.52
CA CYS A 35 -6.07 -3.64 -10.29
C CYS A 35 -5.29 -2.35 -10.05
N GLY A 36 -5.56 -1.30 -10.82
CA GLY A 36 -4.94 0.01 -10.65
C GLY A 36 -5.19 0.63 -9.27
N MET A 37 -6.42 0.53 -8.75
CA MET A 37 -6.75 1.00 -7.40
C MET A 37 -6.01 0.19 -6.33
N ARG A 38 -5.95 -1.13 -6.46
CA ARG A 38 -5.18 -1.98 -5.53
C ARG A 38 -3.70 -1.63 -5.52
N GLU A 39 -3.11 -1.41 -6.69
CA GLU A 39 -1.72 -0.95 -6.79
C GLU A 39 -1.53 0.44 -6.19
N ALA A 40 -2.48 1.36 -6.40
CA ALA A 40 -2.43 2.70 -5.80
C ALA A 40 -2.45 2.64 -4.28
N LEU A 41 -3.34 1.84 -3.69
CA LEU A 41 -3.44 1.65 -2.24
C LEU A 41 -2.18 0.99 -1.66
N ALA A 42 -1.65 -0.03 -2.35
CA ALA A 42 -0.43 -0.71 -1.93
C ALA A 42 0.82 0.18 -2.01
N ALA A 43 0.84 1.15 -2.93
CA ALA A 43 1.94 2.10 -3.08
C ALA A 43 1.92 3.24 -2.04
N ILE A 44 0.87 3.35 -1.22
CA ILE A 44 0.82 4.37 -0.17
C ILE A 44 1.90 4.04 0.88
N PRO A 45 2.88 4.92 1.13
CA PRO A 45 3.90 4.67 2.13
C PRO A 45 3.26 4.66 3.52
N ARG A 46 3.62 3.66 4.34
CA ARG A 46 3.25 3.68 5.76
C ARG A 46 4.03 4.79 6.46
N ARG A 47 3.30 5.66 7.15
CA ARG A 47 3.88 6.68 8.03
C ARG A 47 4.10 6.08 9.41
N GLU A 48 5.26 6.38 10.00
CA GLU A 48 5.55 6.04 11.39
C GLU A 48 4.52 6.73 12.31
N THR A 49 3.87 5.95 13.15
CA THR A 49 2.97 6.46 14.19
C THR A 49 3.77 7.14 15.31
N PRO A 50 3.14 8.04 16.11
CA PRO A 50 3.80 8.61 17.27
C PRO A 50 4.34 7.54 18.24
N ALA A 51 3.61 6.43 18.42
CA ALA A 51 4.01 5.32 19.26
C ALA A 51 5.25 4.60 18.69
N GLU A 52 5.28 4.27 17.39
CA GLU A 52 6.46 3.64 16.76
C GLU A 52 7.70 4.53 16.84
N ARG A 53 7.54 5.85 16.65
CA ARG A 53 8.62 6.83 16.81
C ARG A 53 9.18 6.82 18.23
N THR A 54 8.29 6.82 19.23
CA THR A 54 8.68 6.73 20.64
C THR A 54 9.33 5.38 20.94
N ARG A 55 8.78 4.27 20.42
CA ARG A 55 9.35 2.93 20.55
C ARG A 55 10.80 2.92 20.09
N ARG A 56 11.10 3.46 18.89
CA ARG A 56 12.48 3.56 18.39
C ARG A 56 13.39 4.32 19.36
N ALA A 57 12.93 5.45 19.89
CA ALA A 57 13.71 6.25 20.83
C ALA A 57 13.96 5.50 22.15
N VAL A 58 12.94 4.85 22.71
CA VAL A 58 13.05 4.06 23.96
C VAL A 58 14.02 2.90 23.79
N TYR A 59 13.90 2.12 22.72
CA TYR A 59 14.81 0.99 22.46
C TYR A 59 16.26 1.43 22.24
N ALA A 60 16.47 2.59 21.60
CA ALA A 60 17.81 3.15 21.42
C ALA A 60 18.51 3.51 22.75
N THR A 61 17.76 3.72 23.83
CA THR A 61 18.36 3.97 25.17
C THR A 61 18.97 2.72 25.80
N GLY A 62 18.55 1.51 25.40
CA GLY A 62 18.92 0.26 26.05
C GLY A 62 18.41 0.11 27.50
N ASN A 63 17.59 1.05 28.00
CA ASN A 63 17.07 1.00 29.35
C ASN A 63 15.94 -0.04 29.44
N LYS A 64 16.24 -1.17 30.08
CA LYS A 64 15.32 -2.31 30.21
C LYS A 64 13.96 -1.91 30.82
N TRP A 65 13.97 -1.12 31.90
CA TRP A 65 12.74 -0.68 32.54
C TRP A 65 11.89 0.20 31.62
N ALA A 66 12.51 1.12 30.88
CA ALA A 66 11.79 1.98 29.94
C ALA A 66 11.18 1.18 28.77
N ILE A 67 11.90 0.17 28.26
CA ILE A 67 11.41 -0.72 27.19
C ILE A 67 10.20 -1.52 27.68
N GLU A 68 10.32 -2.19 28.82
CA GLU A 68 9.24 -3.02 29.40
C GLU A 68 8.00 -2.16 29.72
N ASN A 69 8.18 -0.95 30.25
CA ASN A 69 7.08 -0.04 30.53
C ASN A 69 6.37 0.42 29.25
N PHE A 70 7.12 0.72 28.19
CA PHE A 70 6.55 1.10 26.90
C PHE A 70 5.72 -0.03 26.30
N GLU A 71 6.26 -1.25 26.29
CA GLU A 71 5.58 -2.46 25.78
C GLU A 71 4.29 -2.76 26.56
N ALA A 72 4.32 -2.64 27.88
CA ALA A 72 3.14 -2.84 28.72
C ALA A 72 2.01 -1.83 28.46
N THR A 73 2.33 -0.64 27.95
CA THR A 73 1.36 0.45 27.74
C THR A 73 0.76 0.46 26.33
N HIS A 74 1.46 -0.09 25.33
CA HIS A 74 1.11 0.03 23.91
C HIS A 74 0.85 -1.32 23.23
N SER A 75 0.16 -2.24 23.92
CA SER A 75 -0.23 -3.56 23.42
C SER A 75 -1.09 -3.52 22.16
#